data_AF-A0A952CE38-F1
#
_entry.id   AF-A0A952CE38-F1
#
_cell.length_a   1.000
_cell.length_b   1.000
_cell.length_c   1.000
_cell.angle_alpha   90.00
_cell.angle_beta   90.00
_cell.angle_gamma   90.00
#
_symmetry.space_group_name_H-M   'P 1'
#
loop_
_entity.id
_entity.type
_entity.pdbx_description
1 polymer ?
#
loop_
_entity_poly.entity_id
_entity_poly.type
_entity_poly.pdbx_seq_one_letter_code
_entity_poly.pdbx_strand_id
1 'polypeptide(L)'
;MQTIEIDTDLFAYLQKNARPFVDTPNSTLRRLLGLDGSKAQAQRKAPSASSDADLDALLADSLAISAARSKAPKADLQLLVQKGVLRNGQKLYLIDYQGNRVQKISASVSGADVIYNGQRYSMSNLAQQLLGQAGFKSNSVRGPAHWVTDDGKTVKDLWQQHLDIQSKK
;
A
#
# COMPACT_ATOMS: atom_id res chain seq x y z
N MET A 1 6.17 -21.90 10.17
CA MET A 1 7.43 -21.32 10.69
C MET A 1 8.15 -22.45 11.39
N GLN A 2 9.38 -22.79 10.98
CA GLN A 2 10.13 -23.89 11.57
C GLN A 2 11.03 -23.33 12.68
N THR A 3 11.14 -24.06 13.79
CA THR A 3 12.01 -23.72 14.92
C THR A 3 13.27 -24.57 14.84
N ILE A 4 14.44 -23.94 15.00
CA ILE A 4 15.73 -24.61 15.12
C ILE A 4 16.38 -24.16 16.43
N GLU A 5 17.06 -25.09 17.10
CA GLU A 5 17.85 -24.79 18.29
C GLU A 5 19.31 -24.61 17.89
N ILE A 6 19.96 -23.63 18.49
CA ILE A 6 21.37 -23.31 18.26
C ILE A 6 22.07 -23.12 19.62
N ASP A 7 23.36 -23.35 19.64
CA ASP A 7 24.23 -23.14 20.78
C ASP A 7 24.42 -21.65 21.11
N THR A 8 24.87 -21.38 22.33
CA THR A 8 25.03 -20.02 22.86
C THR A 8 26.08 -19.23 22.10
N ASP A 9 27.16 -19.87 21.67
CA ASP A 9 28.25 -19.23 20.93
C ASP A 9 27.79 -18.80 19.53
N LEU A 10 27.05 -19.67 18.84
CA LEU A 10 26.43 -19.33 17.56
C LEU A 10 25.39 -18.22 17.69
N PHE A 11 24.59 -18.21 18.76
CA PHE A 11 23.64 -17.13 19.02
C PHE A 11 24.36 -15.78 19.21
N ALA A 12 25.43 -15.75 20.00
CA ALA A 12 26.24 -14.54 20.20
C ALA A 12 26.88 -14.06 18.88
N TYR A 13 27.37 -14.99 18.06
CA TYR A 13 27.91 -14.68 16.74
C TYR A 13 26.86 -14.08 15.80
N LEU A 14 25.64 -14.61 15.79
CA LEU A 14 24.54 -14.06 14.99
C LEU A 14 24.14 -12.66 15.47
N GLN A 15 24.06 -12.45 16.78
CA GLN A 15 23.72 -11.15 17.36
C GLN A 15 24.75 -10.08 17.01
N LYS A 16 26.05 -10.40 17.07
CA LYS A 16 27.14 -9.49 16.70
C LYS A 16 27.07 -9.05 15.23
N ASN A 17 26.61 -9.94 14.36
CA ASN A 17 26.51 -9.69 12.93
C ASN A 17 25.17 -9.06 12.51
N ALA A 18 24.17 -9.00 13.40
CA ALA A 18 22.85 -8.47 13.09
C ALA A 18 22.84 -6.94 13.05
N ARG A 19 22.04 -6.37 12.14
CA ARG A 19 21.76 -4.93 12.10
C ARG A 19 20.63 -4.59 13.08
N PRO A 20 20.85 -3.66 14.04
CA PRO A 20 19.83 -3.28 15.00
C PRO A 20 18.54 -2.81 14.31
N PHE A 21 17.38 -3.27 14.80
CA PHE A 21 16.04 -2.89 14.34
C PHE A 21 15.69 -3.18 12.86
N VAL A 22 16.61 -3.77 12.09
CA VAL A 22 16.43 -4.09 10.67
C VAL A 22 16.45 -5.60 10.45
N ASP A 23 17.39 -6.29 11.10
CA ASP A 23 17.56 -7.72 10.90
C ASP A 23 16.68 -8.56 11.84
N THR A 24 16.10 -9.62 11.28
CA THR A 24 15.50 -10.75 11.99
C THR A 24 16.51 -11.91 12.03
N PRO A 25 16.38 -12.90 12.93
CA PRO A 25 17.29 -14.05 12.96
C PRO A 25 17.44 -14.73 11.59
N ASN A 26 16.34 -14.89 10.86
CA ASN A 26 16.35 -15.52 9.54
C ASN A 26 16.99 -14.62 8.45
N SER A 27 16.84 -13.30 8.52
CA SER A 27 17.51 -12.40 7.55
C SER A 27 19.00 -12.30 7.82
N THR A 28 19.43 -12.29 9.09
CA THR A 28 20.85 -12.38 9.46
C THR A 28 21.47 -13.68 8.92
N LEU A 29 20.80 -14.81 9.12
CA LEU A 29 21.26 -16.11 8.62
C LEU A 29 21.34 -16.14 7.09
N ARG A 30 20.31 -15.66 6.39
CA ARG A 30 20.30 -15.61 4.92
C ARG A 30 21.43 -14.78 4.35
N ARG A 31 21.72 -13.64 4.98
CA ARG A 31 22.81 -12.76 4.59
C ARG A 31 24.18 -13.41 4.83
N LEU A 32 24.37 -14.00 6.01
CA LEU A 32 25.64 -14.68 6.35
C LEU A 32 25.91 -15.90 5.48
N LEU A 33 24.86 -16.62 5.08
CA LEU A 33 24.95 -17.81 4.22
C LEU A 33 24.90 -17.47 2.71
N GLY A 34 24.85 -16.19 2.33
CA GLY A 34 24.79 -15.77 0.93
C GLY A 34 23.49 -16.17 0.19
N LEU A 35 22.45 -16.54 0.92
CA LEU A 35 21.19 -17.04 0.37
C LEU A 35 20.30 -15.92 -0.20
N ASP A 36 20.61 -14.66 0.09
CA ASP A 36 19.93 -13.49 -0.49
C ASP A 36 20.18 -13.38 -2.02
N GLY A 37 21.27 -13.96 -2.53
CA GLY A 37 21.59 -14.01 -3.97
C GLY A 37 20.84 -15.09 -4.75
N SER A 38 20.32 -16.12 -4.09
CA SER A 38 19.75 -17.30 -4.77
C SER A 38 18.30 -17.11 -5.24
N LYS A 39 17.64 -15.99 -4.88
CA LYS A 39 16.35 -15.58 -5.45
C LYS A 39 16.43 -14.36 -6.37
N ALA A 40 17.64 -13.84 -6.61
CA ALA A 40 17.87 -12.65 -7.41
C ALA A 40 18.63 -12.94 -8.74
N GLN A 41 18.67 -14.19 -9.18
CA GLN A 41 19.13 -14.56 -10.54
C GLN A 41 17.94 -14.86 -11.46
N ALA A 42 17.01 -13.92 -11.55
CA ALA A 42 16.34 -13.64 -12.79
C ALA A 42 16.39 -12.12 -12.95
N GLN A 43 17.14 -11.67 -13.96
CA GLN A 43 17.34 -10.27 -14.36
C GLN A 43 18.35 -9.47 -13.52
N ARG A 44 19.61 -9.56 -13.92
CA ARG A 44 20.35 -8.45 -14.57
C ARG A 44 21.78 -8.90 -14.84
N LYS A 45 22.07 -9.19 -16.11
CA LYS A 45 23.43 -9.12 -16.65
C LYS A 45 23.86 -7.66 -16.53
N ALA A 46 24.88 -7.38 -15.73
CA ALA A 46 25.70 -6.19 -15.89
C ALA A 46 26.87 -6.56 -16.81
N PRO A 47 27.24 -5.75 -17.81
CA PRO A 47 28.61 -5.67 -18.24
C PRO A 47 29.37 -4.69 -17.33
N SER A 48 30.58 -5.07 -17.00
CA SER A 48 31.53 -4.32 -16.19
C SER A 48 32.22 -3.20 -16.97
N ALA A 49 32.38 -2.06 -16.29
CA ALA A 49 33.44 -1.05 -16.39
C ALA A 49 33.66 -0.34 -17.75
N SER A 50 33.31 0.95 -17.83
CA SER A 50 34.24 2.10 -17.68
C SER A 50 33.82 3.32 -18.54
N SER A 51 33.26 4.36 -17.92
CA SER A 51 33.48 5.78 -18.29
C SER A 51 32.71 6.70 -17.33
N ASP A 52 33.26 7.87 -17.00
CA ASP A 52 32.56 8.92 -16.25
C ASP A 52 31.30 9.46 -16.97
N ALA A 53 31.09 9.10 -18.24
CA ALA A 53 29.85 9.35 -18.99
C ALA A 53 28.68 8.47 -18.54
N ASP A 54 28.95 7.32 -17.90
CA ASP A 54 27.91 6.41 -17.42
C ASP A 54 27.22 6.92 -16.15
N LEU A 55 27.90 7.76 -15.35
CA LEU A 55 27.32 8.34 -14.13
C LEU A 55 26.20 9.34 -14.44
N ASP A 56 26.38 10.18 -15.46
CA ASP A 56 25.38 11.16 -15.90
C ASP A 56 24.17 10.47 -16.55
N ALA A 57 24.41 9.40 -17.33
CA ALA A 57 23.34 8.58 -17.89
C ALA A 57 22.54 7.84 -16.80
N LEU A 58 23.20 7.31 -15.77
CA LEU A 58 22.54 6.66 -14.63
C LEU A 58 21.80 7.66 -13.73
N LEU A 59 22.31 8.89 -13.59
CA LEU A 59 21.61 9.98 -12.90
C LEU A 59 20.37 10.42 -13.69
N ALA A 60 20.47 10.58 -15.01
CA ALA A 60 19.34 10.89 -15.88
C ALA A 60 18.28 9.79 -15.83
N ASP A 61 18.68 8.52 -15.84
CA ASP A 61 17.75 7.39 -15.73
C ASP A 61 17.10 7.32 -14.34
N SER A 62 17.86 7.56 -13.26
CA SER A 62 17.32 7.68 -11.89
C SER A 62 16.33 8.85 -11.75
N LEU A 63 16.61 9.99 -12.39
CA LEU A 63 15.72 11.15 -12.46
C LEU A 63 14.47 10.85 -13.30
N ALA A 64 14.60 10.13 -14.41
CA ALA A 64 13.47 9.69 -15.23
C ALA A 64 12.59 8.67 -14.48
N ILE A 65 13.19 7.72 -13.76
CA ILE A 65 12.49 6.73 -12.93
C ILE A 65 11.78 7.40 -11.75
N SER A 66 12.38 8.42 -11.14
CA SER A 66 11.75 9.18 -10.06
C SER A 66 10.66 10.13 -10.56
N ALA A 67 10.80 10.71 -11.76
CA ALA A 67 9.73 11.44 -12.44
C ALA A 67 8.55 10.54 -12.85
N ALA A 68 8.82 9.31 -13.29
CA ALA A 68 7.80 8.31 -13.59
C ALA A 68 7.08 7.76 -12.34
N ARG A 69 7.69 7.93 -11.15
CA ARG A 69 7.03 7.69 -9.85
C ARG A 69 6.25 8.91 -9.36
N SER A 70 5.52 9.59 -10.25
CA SER A 70 4.46 10.49 -9.81
C SER A 70 3.44 9.66 -9.02
N LYS A 71 3.30 9.94 -7.71
CA LYS A 71 2.37 9.25 -6.83
C LYS A 71 0.99 9.21 -7.50
N ALA A 72 0.39 8.02 -7.60
CA ALA A 72 -0.96 7.88 -8.14
C ALA A 72 -1.87 8.94 -7.51
N PRO A 73 -2.67 9.67 -8.31
CA PRO A 73 -3.43 10.81 -7.82
C PRO A 73 -4.38 10.34 -6.72
N LYS A 74 -4.43 11.13 -5.64
CA LYS A 74 -5.31 10.85 -4.50
C LYS A 74 -6.75 10.75 -5.01
N ALA A 75 -7.48 9.74 -4.54
CA ALA A 75 -8.88 9.58 -4.90
C ALA A 75 -9.69 10.79 -4.43
N ASP A 76 -10.39 11.44 -5.36
CA ASP A 76 -11.23 12.59 -5.08
C ASP A 76 -12.70 12.20 -5.18
N LEU A 77 -13.36 12.16 -4.02
CA LEU A 77 -14.77 11.79 -3.91
C LEU A 77 -15.68 12.82 -4.57
N GLN A 78 -15.34 14.11 -4.46
CA GLN A 78 -16.14 15.19 -5.03
C GLN A 78 -16.15 15.08 -6.56
N LEU A 79 -15.01 14.74 -7.16
CA LEU A 79 -14.92 14.53 -8.59
C LEU A 79 -15.73 13.30 -9.04
N LEU A 80 -15.70 12.20 -8.28
CA LEU A 80 -16.53 11.02 -8.57
C LEU A 80 -18.03 11.33 -8.51
N VAL A 81 -18.46 12.17 -7.57
CA VAL A 81 -19.84 12.63 -7.48
C VAL A 81 -20.20 13.56 -8.63
N GLN A 82 -19.33 14.52 -8.97
CA GLN A 82 -19.55 15.45 -10.08
C GLN A 82 -19.64 14.74 -11.44
N LYS A 83 -18.86 13.66 -11.62
CA LYS A 83 -18.90 12.82 -12.82
C LYS A 83 -20.09 11.84 -12.83
N GLY A 84 -20.88 11.78 -11.75
CA GLY A 84 -22.04 10.90 -11.64
C GLY A 84 -21.70 9.42 -11.40
N VAL A 85 -20.44 9.10 -11.10
CA VAL A 85 -20.01 7.73 -10.75
C VAL A 85 -20.53 7.35 -9.37
N LEU A 86 -20.52 8.32 -8.44
CA LEU A 86 -21.15 8.20 -7.12
C LEU A 86 -22.29 9.22 -7.00
N ARG A 87 -23.30 8.91 -6.19
CA ARG A 87 -24.40 9.83 -5.91
C ARG A 87 -24.33 10.34 -4.48
N ASN A 88 -24.66 11.61 -4.27
CA ASN A 88 -24.89 12.12 -2.92
C ASN A 88 -26.06 11.37 -2.27
N GLY A 89 -25.87 10.90 -1.05
CA GLY A 89 -26.79 10.03 -0.33
C GLY A 89 -26.63 8.54 -0.62
N GLN A 90 -25.74 8.14 -1.54
CA GLN A 90 -25.46 6.73 -1.80
C GLN A 90 -24.80 6.08 -0.59
N LYS A 91 -25.30 4.92 -0.19
CA LYS A 91 -24.74 4.13 0.91
C LYS A 91 -23.48 3.40 0.45
N LEU A 92 -22.43 3.54 1.24
CA LEU A 92 -21.18 2.80 1.13
C LEU A 92 -21.05 1.90 2.34
N TYR A 93 -20.58 0.69 2.10
CA TYR A 93 -20.35 -0.32 3.12
C TYR A 93 -18.86 -0.41 3.41
N LEU A 94 -18.53 -0.52 4.70
CA LEU A 94 -17.15 -0.71 5.12
C LEU A 94 -16.72 -2.16 4.89
N ILE A 95 -15.56 -2.36 4.28
CA ILE A 95 -14.89 -3.65 4.16
C ILE A 95 -13.58 -3.69 4.96
N ASP A 96 -13.23 -4.88 5.44
CA ASP A 96 -11.96 -5.13 6.11
C ASP A 96 -10.78 -5.20 5.12
N TYR A 97 -9.59 -5.57 5.62
CA TYR A 97 -8.38 -5.75 4.80
C TYR A 97 -8.43 -6.99 3.89
N GLN A 98 -9.34 -7.92 4.17
CA GLN A 98 -9.54 -9.15 3.41
C GLN A 98 -10.64 -9.00 2.34
N GLY A 99 -11.33 -7.86 2.31
CA GLY A 99 -12.45 -7.59 1.40
C GLY A 99 -13.81 -8.03 1.93
N ASN A 100 -13.90 -8.51 3.18
CA ASN A 100 -15.16 -8.89 3.80
C ASN A 100 -15.90 -7.66 4.29
N ARG A 101 -17.21 -7.60 4.03
CA ARG A 101 -18.08 -6.53 4.54
C ARG A 101 -18.16 -6.62 6.07
N VAL A 102 -17.80 -5.53 6.75
CA VAL A 102 -17.98 -5.40 8.19
C VAL A 102 -19.47 -5.14 8.44
N GLN A 103 -20.18 -6.19 8.84
CA GLN A 103 -21.63 -6.16 9.00
C GLN A 103 -22.05 -5.04 9.98
N LYS A 104 -23.10 -4.28 9.61
CA LYS A 104 -23.72 -3.14 10.35
C LYS A 104 -23.10 -1.75 10.16
N ILE A 105 -22.09 -1.59 9.32
CA ILE A 105 -21.44 -0.29 9.12
C ILE A 105 -21.69 0.22 7.69
N SER A 106 -22.52 1.26 7.59
CA SER A 106 -22.79 1.95 6.32
C SER A 106 -22.72 3.46 6.49
N ALA A 107 -22.06 4.15 5.56
CA ALA A 107 -21.99 5.61 5.51
C ALA A 107 -22.60 6.13 4.20
N SER A 108 -23.17 7.33 4.22
CA SER A 108 -23.76 7.96 3.04
C SER A 108 -22.80 8.97 2.43
N VAL A 109 -22.61 8.97 1.11
CA VAL A 109 -21.75 9.94 0.41
C VAL A 109 -22.34 11.36 0.49
N SER A 110 -21.51 12.36 0.77
CA SER A 110 -21.90 13.78 0.77
C SER A 110 -20.75 14.65 0.25
N GLY A 111 -20.67 14.81 -1.07
CA GLY A 111 -19.67 15.61 -1.75
C GLY A 111 -18.27 15.03 -1.58
N ALA A 112 -17.41 15.74 -0.85
CA ALA A 112 -16.05 15.31 -0.52
C ALA A 112 -15.97 14.35 0.69
N ASP A 113 -17.04 14.31 1.50
CA ASP A 113 -17.08 13.60 2.77
C ASP A 113 -18.13 12.47 2.77
N VAL A 114 -18.10 11.67 3.83
CA VAL A 114 -19.10 10.64 4.12
C VAL A 114 -19.82 10.97 5.43
N ILE A 115 -21.13 10.75 5.45
CA ILE A 115 -22.00 10.96 6.60
C ILE A 115 -22.23 9.62 7.28
N TYR A 116 -21.91 9.55 8.57
CA TYR A 116 -22.18 8.41 9.43
C TYR A 116 -22.84 8.90 10.71
N ASN A 117 -23.98 8.32 11.09
CA ASN A 117 -24.79 8.75 12.23
C ASN A 117 -25.12 10.26 12.26
N GLY A 118 -25.30 10.88 11.08
CA GLY A 118 -25.61 12.31 10.96
C GLY A 118 -24.40 13.25 11.09
N GLN A 119 -23.19 12.73 11.36
CA GLN A 119 -21.96 13.50 11.40
C GLN A 119 -21.15 13.32 10.12
N ARG A 120 -20.45 14.37 9.70
CA ARG A 120 -19.57 14.36 8.52
C ARG A 120 -18.17 13.93 8.89
N TYR A 121 -17.62 13.02 8.12
CA TYR A 121 -16.26 12.52 8.28
C TYR A 121 -15.58 12.36 6.93
N SER A 122 -14.26 12.47 6.92
CA SER A 122 -13.48 12.04 5.76
C SER A 122 -13.47 10.50 5.69
N MET A 123 -13.44 9.95 4.48
CA MET A 123 -13.43 8.49 4.27
C MET A 123 -12.33 7.77 5.04
N SER A 124 -11.12 8.35 5.08
CA SER A 124 -9.98 7.73 5.76
C SER A 124 -10.13 7.75 7.28
N ASN A 125 -10.59 8.88 7.84
CA ASN A 125 -10.76 9.00 9.29
C ASN A 125 -11.88 8.07 9.78
N LEU A 126 -13.01 8.07 9.07
CA LEU A 126 -14.13 7.20 9.40
C LEU A 126 -13.74 5.72 9.29
N ALA A 127 -13.07 5.33 8.21
CA ALA A 127 -12.58 3.96 8.04
C ALA A 127 -11.60 3.57 9.15
N GLN A 128 -10.67 4.45 9.53
CA GLN A 128 -9.72 4.18 10.61
C GLN A 128 -10.41 3.98 11.96
N GLN A 129 -11.37 4.85 12.29
CA GLN A 129 -12.12 4.75 13.55
C GLN A 129 -12.93 3.45 13.61
N LEU A 130 -13.63 3.10 12.55
CA LEU A 130 -14.50 1.93 12.50
C LEU A 130 -13.73 0.62 12.42
N LEU A 131 -12.63 0.57 11.67
CA LEU A 131 -11.73 -0.58 11.64
C LEU A 131 -11.04 -0.78 13.00
N GLY A 132 -10.69 0.32 13.68
CA GLY A 132 -10.16 0.28 15.04
C GLY A 132 -11.17 -0.31 16.04
N GLN A 133 -12.44 0.09 15.95
CA GLN A 133 -13.53 -0.49 16.76
C GLN A 133 -13.76 -1.98 16.47
N ALA A 134 -13.57 -2.41 15.21
CA ALA A 134 -13.63 -3.81 14.81
C ALA A 134 -12.38 -4.62 15.23
N GLY A 135 -11.39 -4.00 15.88
CA GLY A 135 -10.19 -4.68 16.39
C GLY A 135 -8.98 -4.65 15.46
N PHE A 136 -9.09 -4.01 14.28
CA PHE A 136 -7.98 -3.88 13.35
C PHE A 136 -7.15 -2.63 13.66
N LYS A 137 -5.94 -2.82 14.19
CA LYS A 137 -5.00 -1.72 14.47
C LYS A 137 -4.10 -1.47 13.26
N SER A 138 -4.35 -0.39 12.53
CA SER A 138 -3.44 0.12 11.51
C SER A 138 -3.20 1.61 11.70
N ASN A 139 -1.93 2.01 11.56
CA ASN A 139 -1.50 3.42 11.65
C ASN A 139 -1.76 4.18 10.34
N SER A 140 -2.12 3.47 9.26
CA SER A 140 -2.39 4.07 7.96
C SER A 140 -3.46 3.28 7.24
N VAL A 141 -4.62 3.91 7.04
CA VAL A 141 -5.77 3.30 6.37
C VAL A 141 -5.96 3.96 5.01
N ARG A 142 -6.02 3.14 3.96
CA ARG A 142 -6.36 3.62 2.61
C ARG A 142 -7.87 3.80 2.51
N GLY A 143 -8.41 4.88 3.07
CA GLY A 143 -9.84 5.17 3.15
C GLY A 143 -10.66 4.70 1.93
N PRO A 144 -10.36 5.18 0.71
CA PRO A 144 -11.12 4.82 -0.50
C PRO A 144 -11.14 3.32 -0.85
N ALA A 145 -10.16 2.55 -0.38
CA ALA A 145 -10.10 1.10 -0.64
C ALA A 145 -11.05 0.31 0.27
N HIS A 146 -11.46 0.89 1.40
CA HIS A 146 -12.31 0.22 2.40
C HIS A 146 -13.80 0.55 2.25
N TRP A 147 -14.15 1.43 1.33
CA TRP A 147 -15.54 1.79 1.06
C TRP A 147 -16.00 1.14 -0.24
N VAL A 148 -17.08 0.38 -0.15
CA VAL A 148 -17.65 -0.39 -1.26
C VAL A 148 -19.08 0.04 -1.52
N THR A 149 -19.44 0.23 -2.78
CA THR A 149 -20.83 0.46 -3.20
C THR A 149 -21.64 -0.83 -3.10
N ASP A 150 -22.97 -0.74 -3.22
CA ASP A 150 -23.84 -1.92 -3.23
C ASP A 150 -23.43 -2.93 -4.33
N ASP A 151 -23.00 -2.41 -5.49
CA ASP A 151 -22.47 -3.16 -6.63
C ASP A 151 -21.15 -3.91 -6.37
N GLY A 152 -20.57 -3.79 -5.17
CA GLY A 152 -19.33 -4.47 -4.80
C GLY A 152 -18.05 -3.79 -5.28
N LYS A 153 -18.14 -2.62 -5.95
CA LYS A 153 -16.97 -1.86 -6.39
C LYS A 153 -16.45 -0.96 -5.28
N THR A 154 -15.13 -0.95 -5.07
CA THR A 154 -14.53 -0.02 -4.10
C THR A 154 -14.46 1.39 -4.68
N VAL A 155 -14.47 2.42 -3.82
CA VAL A 155 -14.24 3.81 -4.25
C VAL A 155 -12.88 3.96 -4.93
N LYS A 156 -11.87 3.20 -4.50
CA LYS A 156 -10.56 3.12 -5.17
C LYS A 156 -10.67 2.60 -6.60
N ASP A 157 -11.45 1.55 -6.84
CA ASP A 157 -11.60 0.97 -8.19
C ASP A 157 -12.37 1.92 -9.11
N LEU A 158 -13.40 2.58 -8.57
CA LEU A 158 -14.14 3.62 -9.30
C LEU A 158 -13.23 4.79 -9.68
N TRP A 159 -12.33 5.18 -8.78
CA TRP A 159 -11.33 6.20 -9.07
C TRP A 159 -10.35 5.76 -10.16
N GLN A 160 -9.82 4.54 -10.07
CA GLN A 160 -8.89 4.02 -11.06
C GLN A 160 -9.53 3.93 -12.45
N GLN A 161 -10.78 3.43 -12.53
CA GLN A 161 -11.55 3.40 -13.77
C GLN A 161 -11.70 4.80 -14.37
N HIS A 162 -11.96 5.81 -13.54
CA HIS A 162 -12.04 7.19 -14.02
C HIS A 162 -10.70 7.70 -14.57
N LEU A 163 -9.57 7.43 -13.89
CA LEU A 163 -8.24 7.80 -14.39
C LEU A 163 -7.90 7.13 -15.72
N ASP A 164 -8.24 5.85 -15.88
CA ASP A 164 -7.99 5.09 -17.09
C ASP A 164 -8.83 5.59 -18.27
N ILE A 165 -10.04 6.12 -18.00
CA ILE A 165 -10.87 6.77 -19.02
C ILE A 165 -10.29 8.13 -19.43
N GLN A 166 -9.75 8.89 -18.47
CA GLN A 166 -9.10 10.19 -18.76
C GLN A 166 -7.80 10.02 -19.54
N SER A 167 -7.02 8.97 -19.29
CA SER A 167 -5.75 8.74 -19.99
C SER A 167 -5.90 8.25 -21.44
N LYS A 168 -7.06 7.68 -21.78
CA LYS A 168 -7.39 7.22 -23.13
C LYS A 168 -8.00 8.29 -24.04
N LYS A 169 -8.26 9.48 -23.51
CA LYS A 169 -8.89 10.61 -24.22
C LYS A 169 -7.84 11.62 -24.64
#